data_AF-A0A8T6HM76-F1
#
_entry.id   AF-A0A8T6HM76-F1
#
_cell.length_a   1.000
_cell.length_b   1.000
_cell.length_c   1.000
_cell.angle_alpha   90.00
_cell.angle_beta   90.00
_cell.angle_gamma   90.00
#
_symmetry.space_group_name_H-M   'P 1'
#
loop_
_entity.id
_entity.type
_entity.pdbx_description
1 polymer ?
#
loop_
_entity_poly.entity_id
_entity_poly.type
_entity_poly.pdbx_seq_one_letter_code
_entity_poly.pdbx_strand_id
1 'polypeptide(L)'
;MLLRDPVHAHGLLQGVTTEFITQDGLSYALLSAGNLDSYGRYIAGLYGPPPVGLDMSTMAAFRSHYEGKGCNVAVQAPHGPVRLESVGFEDVPLEGEGLARAERMVAEAMGQGAPGVSTGLSYYPNSYSDTDEL
;
A
#
# COMPACT_ATOMS: atom_id res chain seq x y z
N MET A 1 0.73 14.41 1.48
CA MET A 1 1.30 13.13 1.03
C MET A 1 2.37 13.40 -0.02
N LEU A 2 3.52 12.74 0.06
CA LEU A 2 4.70 12.92 -0.83
C LEU A 2 4.41 12.85 -2.34
N LEU A 3 3.36 12.14 -2.77
CA LEU A 3 2.93 12.13 -4.18
C LEU A 3 2.41 13.50 -4.65
N ARG A 4 1.79 14.28 -3.76
CA ARG A 4 1.17 15.59 -4.05
C ARG A 4 2.02 16.78 -3.59
N ASP A 5 2.79 16.58 -2.53
CA ASP A 5 3.73 17.56 -1.97
C ASP A 5 5.14 16.95 -2.02
N PRO A 6 5.84 17.07 -3.16
CA PRO A 6 7.14 16.43 -3.36
C PRO A 6 8.27 17.09 -2.57
N VAL A 7 8.08 18.33 -2.10
CA VAL A 7 9.10 19.06 -1.32
C VAL A 7 9.13 18.55 0.12
N HIS A 8 7.97 18.22 0.69
CA HIS A 8 7.87 17.66 2.05
C HIS A 8 8.50 18.58 3.11
N ALA A 9 8.24 19.89 3.00
CA ALA A 9 8.86 20.90 3.83
C ALA A 9 8.62 20.67 5.33
N HIS A 10 7.46 20.13 5.72
CA HIS A 10 7.12 19.86 7.11
C HIS A 10 8.08 18.86 7.75
N GLY A 11 8.36 17.72 7.12
CA GLY A 11 9.33 16.76 7.66
C GLY A 11 10.78 17.25 7.54
N LEU A 12 11.15 17.89 6.42
CA LEU A 12 12.51 18.40 6.23
C LEU A 12 12.90 19.46 7.27
N LEU A 13 11.99 20.38 7.61
CA LEU A 13 12.23 21.39 8.65
C LEU A 13 12.35 20.79 10.06
N GLN A 14 11.94 19.54 10.24
CA GLN A 14 12.08 18.78 11.48
C GLN A 14 13.27 17.81 11.45
N GLY A 15 14.06 17.78 10.38
CA GLY A 15 15.22 16.91 10.22
C GLY A 15 14.89 15.49 9.75
N VAL A 16 13.68 15.24 9.24
CA VAL A 16 13.33 13.95 8.64
C VAL A 16 14.10 13.75 7.34
N THR A 17 14.90 12.69 7.27
CA THR A 17 15.68 12.34 6.08
C THR A 17 15.12 11.11 5.35
N THR A 18 14.23 10.35 5.98
CA THR A 18 13.67 9.11 5.43
C THR A 18 12.29 8.85 6.00
N GLU A 19 11.32 8.53 5.14
CA GLU A 19 9.98 8.13 5.53
C GLU A 19 9.70 6.67 5.19
N PHE A 20 9.10 5.94 6.14
CA PHE A 20 8.42 4.68 5.86
C PHE A 20 6.96 4.98 5.57
N ILE A 21 6.50 4.68 4.36
CA ILE A 21 5.11 4.92 3.96
C ILE A 21 4.32 3.60 3.91
N THR A 22 3.05 3.71 3.51
CA THR A 22 2.04 2.64 3.51
C THR A 22 1.71 2.09 4.88
N GLN A 23 1.76 2.94 5.92
CA GLN A 23 1.44 2.54 7.29
C GLN A 23 0.01 1.99 7.40
N ASP A 24 -0.20 1.18 8.44
CA ASP A 24 -1.48 0.53 8.75
C ASP A 24 -2.03 -0.37 7.63
N GLY A 25 -1.17 -0.82 6.72
CA GLY A 25 -1.58 -1.64 5.58
C GLY A 25 -2.48 -0.91 4.58
N LEU A 26 -2.55 0.42 4.63
CA LEU A 26 -3.34 1.24 3.72
C LEU A 26 -2.41 1.89 2.68
N SER A 27 -2.73 1.76 1.39
CA SER A 27 -1.97 2.42 0.31
C SER A 27 -2.68 2.25 -1.03
N TYR A 28 -2.20 2.93 -2.06
CA TYR A 28 -2.55 2.61 -3.45
C TYR A 28 -1.64 1.53 -4.07
N ALA A 29 -0.51 1.20 -3.42
CA ALA A 29 0.45 0.25 -3.95
C ALA A 29 -0.16 -1.15 -4.11
N LEU A 30 0.23 -1.85 -5.17
CA LEU A 30 -0.23 -3.19 -5.57
C LEU A 30 -1.68 -3.25 -6.09
N LEU A 31 -2.37 -2.11 -6.21
CA LEU A 31 -3.72 -2.08 -6.76
C LEU A 31 -3.71 -2.17 -8.28
N SER A 32 -4.54 -3.06 -8.81
CA SER A 32 -4.92 -3.03 -10.21
C SER A 32 -5.66 -1.73 -10.55
N ALA A 33 -5.65 -1.34 -11.83
CA ALA A 33 -6.39 -0.17 -12.30
C ALA A 33 -7.91 -0.26 -11.99
N GLY A 34 -8.47 -1.49 -11.94
CA GLY A 34 -9.87 -1.72 -11.62
C GLY A 34 -10.21 -1.44 -10.15
N ASN A 35 -9.32 -1.80 -9.23
CA ASN A 35 -9.52 -1.61 -7.80
C ASN A 35 -9.02 -0.25 -7.27
N LEU A 36 -8.15 0.43 -8.01
CA LEU A 36 -7.59 1.72 -7.62
C LEU A 36 -8.68 2.79 -7.38
N ASP A 37 -9.72 2.83 -8.21
CA ASP A 37 -10.79 3.84 -8.06
C ASP A 37 -11.66 3.57 -6.84
N SER A 38 -12.14 2.33 -6.66
CA SER A 38 -13.04 1.96 -5.56
C SER A 38 -12.34 2.05 -4.20
N TYR A 39 -11.21 1.38 -4.05
CA TYR A 39 -10.43 1.41 -2.81
C TYR A 39 -9.82 2.78 -2.56
N GLY A 40 -9.37 3.46 -3.62
CA GLY A 40 -8.82 4.80 -3.51
C GLY A 40 -9.82 5.82 -2.98
N ARG A 41 -11.11 5.69 -3.35
CA ARG A 41 -12.20 6.48 -2.75
C ARG A 41 -12.46 6.10 -1.30
N TYR A 42 -12.40 4.81 -0.96
CA TYR A 42 -12.57 4.33 0.41
C TYR A 42 -11.52 4.95 1.36
N ILE A 43 -10.25 4.99 0.96
CA ILE A 43 -9.16 5.57 1.78
C ILE A 43 -8.94 7.07 1.55
N ALA A 44 -9.82 7.75 0.81
CA ALA A 44 -9.58 9.14 0.39
C ALA A 44 -9.56 10.14 1.55
N GLY A 45 -10.21 9.82 2.67
CA GLY A 45 -10.13 10.63 3.89
C GLY A 45 -8.71 10.72 4.47
N LEU A 46 -7.86 9.73 4.20
CA LEU A 46 -6.48 9.65 4.70
C LEU A 46 -5.46 10.02 3.61
N TYR A 47 -5.65 9.50 2.39
CA TYR A 47 -4.68 9.63 1.30
C TYR A 47 -5.03 10.73 0.28
N GLY A 48 -6.23 11.31 0.37
CA GLY A 48 -6.81 12.16 -0.66
C GLY A 48 -7.38 11.34 -1.83
N PRO A 49 -7.84 12.00 -2.92
CA PRO A 49 -8.32 11.25 -4.08
C PRO A 49 -7.25 10.33 -4.69
N PRO A 50 -7.64 9.21 -5.32
CA PRO A 50 -6.68 8.36 -6.01
C PRO A 50 -5.92 9.17 -7.09
N PRO A 51 -4.61 8.95 -7.24
CA PRO A 51 -3.83 9.61 -8.27
C PRO A 51 -4.26 9.15 -9.66
N VAL A 52 -4.29 10.08 -10.61
CA VAL A 52 -4.71 9.83 -12.00
C VAL A 52 -3.48 9.66 -12.88
N GLY A 53 -3.47 8.64 -13.73
CA GLY A 53 -2.42 8.41 -14.71
C GLY A 53 -1.10 7.87 -14.14
N LEU A 54 -1.08 7.45 -12.87
CA LEU A 54 0.05 6.75 -12.25
C LEU A 54 -0.22 5.25 -12.19
N ASP A 55 0.80 4.47 -12.52
CA ASP A 55 0.76 3.02 -12.37
C ASP A 55 1.08 2.63 -10.92
N MET A 56 0.11 2.01 -10.24
CA MET A 56 0.25 1.54 -8.86
C MET A 56 0.29 0.02 -8.74
N SER A 57 0.29 -0.70 -9.87
CA SER A 57 0.06 -2.14 -9.93
C SER A 57 1.21 -3.00 -9.42
N THR A 58 2.43 -2.47 -9.43
CA THR A 58 3.63 -3.17 -8.93
C THR A 58 4.33 -2.32 -7.88
N MET A 59 5.07 -2.97 -6.98
CA MET A 59 5.88 -2.26 -5.99
C MET A 59 6.97 -1.43 -6.67
N ALA A 60 7.57 -1.93 -7.75
CA ALA A 60 8.56 -1.20 -8.53
C ALA A 60 7.97 0.08 -9.16
N ALA A 61 6.81 -0.02 -9.81
CA ALA A 61 6.13 1.15 -10.38
C ALA A 61 5.71 2.14 -9.28
N PHE A 62 5.15 1.66 -8.17
CA PHE A 62 4.75 2.52 -7.07
C PHE A 62 5.94 3.29 -6.48
N ARG A 63 7.07 2.61 -6.24
CA ARG A 63 8.30 3.21 -5.69
C ARG A 63 8.91 4.26 -6.61
N SER A 64 8.87 4.06 -7.93
CA SER A 64 9.48 5.00 -8.88
C SER A 64 8.82 6.39 -8.82
N HIS A 65 7.55 6.48 -8.43
CA HIS A 65 6.86 7.76 -8.23
C HIS A 65 7.44 8.61 -7.08
N TYR A 66 8.31 8.03 -6.25
CA TYR A 66 8.98 8.69 -5.12
C TYR A 66 10.45 8.99 -5.40
N GLU A 67 10.97 8.70 -6.60
CA GLU A 67 12.31 9.12 -6.99
C GLU A 67 12.39 10.65 -7.07
N GLY A 68 13.47 11.23 -6.54
CA GLY A 68 13.71 12.68 -6.55
C GLY A 68 12.82 13.51 -5.62
N LYS A 69 12.07 12.88 -4.69
CA LYS A 69 11.32 13.60 -3.65
C LYS A 69 12.26 14.16 -2.58
N GLY A 70 11.74 15.06 -1.75
CA GLY A 70 12.51 15.81 -0.75
C GLY A 70 13.25 14.96 0.28
N CYS A 71 12.83 13.72 0.52
CA CYS A 71 13.50 12.78 1.43
C CYS A 71 13.50 11.36 0.84
N ASN A 72 14.28 10.45 1.44
CA ASN A 72 14.25 9.03 1.05
C ASN A 72 12.90 8.40 1.43
N VAL A 73 12.44 7.43 0.64
CA VAL A 73 11.16 6.76 0.87
C VAL A 73 11.34 5.25 0.87
N ALA A 74 10.94 4.62 1.96
CA ALA A 74 10.82 3.17 2.11
C ALA A 74 9.33 2.79 2.02
N VAL A 75 8.97 1.93 1.06
CA VAL A 75 7.59 1.55 0.78
C VAL A 75 7.37 0.10 1.23
N GLN A 76 6.51 -0.12 2.22
CA GLN A 76 6.17 -1.46 2.68
C GLN A 76 5.08 -2.07 1.78
N ALA A 77 4.96 -3.40 1.80
CA ALA A 77 3.84 -4.08 1.16
C ALA A 77 2.58 -3.86 2.02
N PRO A 78 1.54 -3.19 1.50
CA PRO A 78 0.34 -2.88 2.26
C PRO A 78 -0.64 -4.05 2.25
N HIS A 79 -1.00 -4.56 3.42
CA HIS A 79 -1.92 -5.70 3.55
C HIS A 79 -3.32 -5.44 2.97
N GLY A 80 -3.84 -4.20 3.03
CA GLY A 80 -5.15 -3.83 2.47
C GLY A 80 -5.31 -4.10 0.98
N PRO A 81 -4.49 -3.49 0.12
CA PRO A 81 -4.44 -3.82 -1.30
C PRO A 81 -4.18 -5.30 -1.59
N VAL A 82 -3.31 -5.96 -0.82
CA VAL A 82 -3.04 -7.40 -1.00
C VAL A 82 -4.30 -8.23 -0.76
N ARG A 83 -5.02 -7.98 0.34
CA ARG A 83 -6.28 -8.67 0.65
C ARG A 83 -7.35 -8.35 -0.39
N LEU A 84 -7.51 -7.07 -0.74
CA LEU A 84 -8.46 -6.63 -1.75
C LEU A 84 -8.24 -7.32 -3.11
N GLU A 85 -7.00 -7.42 -3.57
CA GLU A 85 -6.68 -8.09 -4.83
C GLU A 85 -6.83 -9.62 -4.75
N SER A 86 -6.78 -10.20 -3.55
CA SER A 86 -6.83 -11.65 -3.35
C SER A 86 -8.24 -12.19 -3.15
N VAL A 87 -9.04 -11.53 -2.32
CA VAL A 87 -10.41 -11.96 -1.94
C VAL A 87 -11.46 -10.86 -2.10
N GLY A 88 -11.09 -9.70 -2.65
CA GLY A 88 -12.02 -8.60 -2.83
C GLY A 88 -12.25 -7.80 -1.56
N PHE A 89 -13.23 -6.89 -1.63
CA PHE A 89 -13.68 -6.06 -0.52
C PHE A 89 -14.80 -6.82 0.21
N GLU A 90 -14.43 -7.97 0.79
CA GLU A 90 -15.36 -8.97 1.34
C GLU A 90 -14.99 -9.43 2.77
N ASP A 91 -16.01 -9.83 3.53
CA ASP A 91 -15.96 -10.25 4.93
C ASP A 91 -15.66 -11.75 5.05
N VAL A 92 -14.60 -12.20 4.37
CA VAL A 92 -14.25 -13.63 4.23
C VAL A 92 -12.83 -13.90 4.72
N PRO A 93 -12.55 -15.08 5.31
CA PRO A 93 -11.19 -15.49 5.62
C PRO A 93 -10.29 -15.51 4.37
N LEU A 94 -9.03 -15.07 4.50
CA LEU A 94 -8.05 -15.18 3.44
C LEU A 94 -7.34 -16.53 3.55
N GLU A 95 -7.89 -17.54 2.87
CA GLU A 95 -7.40 -18.91 2.93
C GLU A 95 -7.21 -19.51 1.52
N GLY A 96 -6.61 -20.70 1.45
CA GLY A 96 -6.48 -21.48 0.22
C GLY A 96 -5.80 -20.72 -0.91
N GLU A 97 -6.44 -20.65 -2.08
CA GLU A 97 -5.91 -19.95 -3.26
C GLU A 97 -5.79 -18.43 -3.06
N GLY A 98 -6.66 -17.85 -2.22
CA GLY A 98 -6.60 -16.42 -1.87
C GLY A 98 -5.33 -16.12 -1.08
N LEU A 99 -5.05 -16.91 -0.05
CA LEU A 99 -3.82 -16.78 0.75
C LEU A 99 -2.58 -17.01 -0.11
N ALA A 100 -2.57 -18.08 -0.92
CA ALA A 100 -1.45 -18.37 -1.82
C ALA A 100 -1.21 -17.22 -2.81
N ARG A 101 -2.26 -16.51 -3.26
CA ARG A 101 -2.14 -15.30 -4.08
C ARG A 101 -1.54 -14.15 -3.30
N ALA A 102 -2.01 -13.89 -2.09
CA ALA A 102 -1.49 -12.83 -1.22
C ALA A 102 0.01 -13.01 -0.92
N GLU A 103 0.43 -14.23 -0.57
CA GLU A 103 1.84 -14.58 -0.35
C GLU A 103 2.70 -14.28 -1.58
N ARG A 104 2.23 -14.67 -2.79
CA ARG A 104 2.95 -14.38 -4.04
C ARG A 104 3.08 -12.88 -4.28
N MET A 105 2.01 -12.11 -4.05
CA MET A 105 2.04 -10.65 -4.20
C MET A 105 3.04 -10.00 -3.23
N VAL A 106 3.05 -10.43 -1.97
CA VAL A 106 4.01 -9.94 -0.97
C VAL A 106 5.44 -10.32 -1.34
N ALA A 107 5.68 -11.58 -1.73
CA ALA A 107 7.00 -12.04 -2.16
C ALA A 107 7.52 -11.25 -3.37
N GLU A 108 6.65 -10.98 -4.36
CA GLU A 108 7.00 -10.13 -5.51
C GLU A 108 7.30 -8.70 -5.08
N ALA A 109 6.48 -8.11 -4.20
CA ALA A 109 6.70 -6.76 -3.68
C ALA A 109 8.04 -6.64 -2.92
N MET A 110 8.37 -7.63 -2.11
CA MET A 110 9.67 -7.72 -1.43
C MET A 110 10.83 -7.84 -2.43
N GLY A 111 10.68 -8.69 -3.46
CA GLY A 111 11.64 -8.80 -4.56
C GLY A 111 11.84 -7.50 -5.34
N GLN A 112 10.82 -6.63 -5.35
CA GLN A 112 10.84 -5.30 -5.96
C GLN A 112 11.27 -4.18 -4.99
N GLY A 113 11.75 -4.53 -3.79
CA GLY A 113 12.39 -3.62 -2.84
C GLY A 113 11.51 -3.16 -1.69
N ALA A 114 10.38 -3.81 -1.40
CA ALA A 114 9.65 -3.58 -0.16
C ALA A 114 10.46 -4.13 1.05
N PRO A 115 10.74 -3.33 2.10
CA PRO A 115 11.55 -3.77 3.23
C PRO A 115 10.75 -4.57 4.27
N GLY A 116 9.44 -4.70 4.10
CA GLY A 116 8.55 -5.39 5.03
C GLY A 116 7.08 -5.30 4.61
N VAL A 117 6.21 -5.82 5.46
CA VAL A 117 4.75 -5.80 5.32
C VAL A 117 4.17 -4.93 6.43
N SER A 118 3.17 -4.13 6.09
CA SER A 118 2.40 -3.33 7.03
C SER A 118 0.95 -3.80 7.08
N THR A 119 0.39 -3.94 8.28
CA THR A 119 -0.99 -4.38 8.51
C THR A 119 -1.76 -3.34 9.32
N GLY A 120 -3.09 -3.38 9.23
CA GLY A 120 -3.97 -2.50 9.99
C GLY A 120 -5.29 -3.19 10.27
N LEU A 121 -5.29 -4.03 11.30
CA LEU A 121 -6.37 -4.97 11.62
C LEU A 121 -7.64 -4.31 12.16
N SER A 122 -7.64 -2.98 12.30
CA SER A 122 -8.85 -2.21 12.63
C SER A 122 -9.58 -1.68 11.39
N TYR A 123 -8.97 -1.78 10.21
CA TYR A 123 -9.54 -1.26 8.97
C TYR A 123 -10.14 -2.37 8.13
N TYR A 124 -11.22 -2.05 7.44
CA TYR A 124 -11.84 -2.96 6.49
C TYR A 124 -11.00 -3.04 5.20
N PRO A 125 -10.83 -4.21 4.55
CA PRO A 125 -11.30 -5.55 4.96
C PRO A 125 -10.36 -6.28 5.93
N ASN A 126 -9.20 -5.70 6.25
CA ASN A 126 -8.14 -6.31 7.08
C ASN A 126 -8.62 -6.74 8.48
N SER A 127 -9.70 -6.16 9.00
CA SER A 127 -10.31 -6.56 10.27
C SER A 127 -10.87 -7.98 10.29
N TYR A 128 -10.99 -8.63 9.12
CA TYR A 128 -11.37 -10.03 8.98
C TYR A 128 -10.17 -10.99 8.88
N SER A 129 -8.97 -10.51 9.18
CA SER A 129 -7.78 -11.37 9.25
C SER A 129 -7.71 -12.08 10.59
N ASP A 130 -7.10 -13.25 10.59
CA ASP A 130 -6.71 -13.97 11.80
C ASP A 130 -5.18 -14.06 11.91
N THR A 131 -4.69 -14.90 12.84
CA THR A 131 -3.25 -15.09 13.05
C THR A 131 -2.63 -16.03 12.03
N ASP A 132 -3.42 -16.91 11.39
CA ASP A 132 -2.89 -17.86 10.41
C ASP A 132 -2.65 -17.17 9.05
N GLU A 133 -3.39 -16.11 8.76
CA GLU A 133 -3.16 -15.24 7.61
C GLU A 133 -1.87 -14.39 7.70
N LEU A 134 -1.39 -14.06 8.90
CA LEU A 134 -0.31 -13.09 9.14
C LEU A 134 1.06 -13.73 9.38
#